data_AF-A0A8T5W7G8-F1
#
_entry.id   AF-A0A8T5W7G8-F1
#
_cell.length_a   1.000
_cell.length_b   1.000
_cell.length_c   1.000
_cell.angle_alpha   90.00
_cell.angle_beta   90.00
_cell.angle_gamma   90.00
#
_symmetry.space_group_name_H-M   'P 1'
#
loop_
_entity.id
_entity.type
_entity.pdbx_description
1 polymer ?
#
loop_
_entity_poly.entity_id
_entity_poly.type
_entity_poly.pdbx_seq_one_letter_code
_entity_poly.pdbx_strand_id
1 'polypeptide(L)'
;IGCAKSILYGRYEEPVNLKGAYTFLKDEEGELIGAVLRTKKNVKPIFVSQGYRIDLDQALDIILTCCRREKIPEPLRLAHLETVQAL
;
A
#
# COMPACT_ATOMS: atom_id res chain seq x y z
N ILE A 1 -9.75 1.33 2.79
CA ILE A 1 -8.29 1.08 2.69
C ILE A 1 -7.68 2.17 1.85
N GLY A 2 -6.71 2.91 2.37
CA GLY A 2 -5.89 3.81 1.57
C GLY A 2 -4.75 3.04 0.91
N CYS A 3 -4.44 3.34 -0.35
CA CYS A 3 -3.30 2.78 -1.08
C CYS A 3 -2.65 3.86 -1.94
N ALA A 4 -1.42 4.25 -1.60
CA ALA A 4 -0.69 5.33 -2.27
C ALA A 4 0.67 4.88 -2.84
N LYS A 5 1.10 5.56 -3.92
CA LYS A 5 2.38 5.30 -4.61
C LYS A 5 3.56 6.03 -3.96
N SER A 6 3.27 7.08 -3.18
CA SER A 6 4.23 7.93 -2.47
C SER A 6 3.71 8.22 -1.07
N ILE A 7 4.62 8.56 -0.18
CA ILE A 7 4.30 9.02 1.16
C ILE A 7 3.67 10.41 1.10
N LEU A 8 2.64 10.64 1.91
CA LEU A 8 2.10 11.98 2.18
C LEU A 8 2.79 12.60 3.39
N TYR A 9 2.87 11.86 4.50
CA TYR A 9 3.49 12.25 5.76
C TYR A 9 3.90 11.00 6.57
N GLY A 10 4.76 11.18 7.56
CA GLY A 10 5.24 10.14 8.47
C GLY A 10 6.67 9.67 8.18
N ARG A 11 7.16 8.76 9.02
CA ARG A 11 8.48 8.14 8.95
C ARG A 11 8.33 6.63 8.85
N TYR A 12 9.22 6.02 8.08
CA TYR A 12 9.25 4.58 7.86
C TYR A 12 10.67 4.10 7.56
N GLU A 13 10.88 2.81 7.78
CA GLU A 13 12.04 2.09 7.26
C GLU A 13 11.67 1.37 5.98
N GLU A 14 12.60 1.25 5.04
CA GLU A 14 12.34 0.50 3.81
C GLU A 14 12.10 -0.98 4.15
N PRO A 15 10.96 -1.59 3.74
CA PRO A 15 10.71 -2.99 4.04
C PRO A 15 11.70 -3.88 3.30
N VAL A 16 11.96 -5.09 3.80
CA VAL A 16 12.84 -6.02 3.11
C VAL A 16 12.35 -6.30 1.69
N ASN A 17 13.28 -6.65 0.80
CA ASN A 17 12.99 -6.85 -0.62
C ASN A 17 12.35 -8.23 -0.91
N LEU A 18 11.21 -8.50 -0.26
CA LEU A 18 10.42 -9.72 -0.40
C LEU A 18 8.93 -9.37 -0.53
N LYS A 19 8.20 -10.05 -1.41
CA LYS A 19 6.75 -9.85 -1.54
C LYS A 19 6.06 -10.15 -0.20
N GLY A 20 5.18 -9.26 0.25
CA GLY A 20 4.48 -9.39 1.52
C GLY A 20 5.21 -8.74 2.70
N ALA A 21 6.50 -8.42 2.57
CA ALA A 21 7.21 -7.70 3.61
C ALA A 21 6.65 -6.29 3.79
N TYR A 22 6.51 -5.87 5.04
CA TYR A 22 6.12 -4.52 5.39
C TYR A 22 6.86 -4.02 6.61
N THR A 23 6.90 -2.70 6.73
CA THR A 23 7.31 -1.96 7.93
C THR A 23 6.18 -1.02 8.33
N PHE A 24 6.20 -0.53 9.56
CA PHE A 24 5.22 0.42 10.02
C PHE A 24 5.52 1.83 9.52
N LEU A 25 4.46 2.53 9.12
CA LEU A 25 4.49 3.97 8.90
C LEU A 25 3.99 4.65 10.17
N LYS A 26 4.79 5.53 10.73
CA LYS A 26 4.48 6.26 11.96
C LYS A 26 4.49 7.76 11.75
N ASP A 27 3.72 8.51 12.52
CA ASP A 27 3.86 9.97 12.55
C ASP A 27 5.12 10.41 13.33
N GLU A 28 5.27 11.72 13.55
CA GLU A 28 6.40 12.28 14.31
C GLU A 28 6.35 11.97 15.81
N GLU A 29 5.17 11.71 16.36
CA GLU A 29 4.97 11.34 17.77
C GLU A 29 5.14 9.82 18.00
N GLY A 30 5.20 9.04 16.93
CA GLY A 30 5.40 7.60 16.94
C GLY A 30 4.09 6.80 16.84
N GLU A 31 2.96 7.45 16.60
CA GLU A 31 1.66 6.80 16.38
C GLU A 31 1.69 5.98 15.10
N LEU A 32 1.11 4.78 15.13
CA LEU A 32 0.97 3.91 13.96
C LEU A 32 -0.15 4.43 13.04
N ILE A 33 0.23 4.96 11.87
CA ILE A 33 -0.71 5.53 10.89
C ILE A 33 -0.87 4.66 9.63
N GLY A 34 -0.07 3.60 9.48
CA GLY A 34 -0.18 2.67 8.37
C GLY A 34 1.03 1.75 8.22
N ALA A 35 1.24 1.26 7.01
CA ALA A 35 2.33 0.37 6.67
C ALA A 35 2.92 0.67 5.29
N VAL A 36 4.21 0.38 5.14
CA VAL A 36 4.92 0.46 3.86
C VAL A 36 5.12 -0.96 3.36
N LEU A 37 4.37 -1.34 2.32
CA LEU A 37 4.20 -2.71 1.87
C LEU A 37 4.93 -2.98 0.56
N ARG A 38 5.74 -4.05 0.54
CA ARG A 38 6.34 -4.62 -0.66
C ARG A 38 5.38 -5.57 -1.36
N THR A 39 4.63 -5.09 -2.33
CA THR A 39 3.70 -5.93 -3.12
C THR A 39 4.40 -6.79 -4.18
N LYS A 40 5.62 -6.42 -4.60
CA LYS A 40 6.43 -7.12 -5.58
C LYS A 40 7.92 -6.93 -5.28
N LYS A 41 8.71 -8.01 -5.42
CA LYS A 41 10.18 -7.97 -5.29
C LYS A 41 10.78 -7.02 -6.34
N ASN A 42 11.85 -6.31 -5.96
CA ASN A 42 12.60 -5.36 -6.79
C ASN A 42 11.78 -4.16 -7.30
N VAL A 43 10.65 -3.87 -6.68
CA VAL A 43 9.80 -2.72 -7.02
C VAL A 43 9.64 -1.85 -5.78
N LYS A 44 9.58 -0.53 -5.96
CA LYS A 44 9.28 0.43 -4.87
C LYS A 44 8.03 0.00 -4.11
N PRO A 45 7.98 0.13 -2.78
CA PRO A 45 6.82 -0.27 -2.01
C PRO A 45 5.63 0.67 -2.25
N ILE A 46 4.48 0.33 -1.68
CA ILE A 46 3.31 1.20 -1.59
C ILE A 46 3.01 1.51 -0.13
N PHE A 47 2.23 2.57 0.10
CA PHE A 47 1.80 2.99 1.42
C PHE A 47 0.34 2.58 1.60
N VAL A 48 0.07 1.81 2.66
CA VAL A 48 -1.26 1.30 2.99
C VAL A 48 -1.69 1.89 4.32
N SER A 49 -2.89 2.45 4.37
CA SER A 49 -3.49 2.96 5.59
C SER A 49 -4.87 2.34 5.83
N GLN A 50 -5.24 2.28 7.11
CA GLN A 50 -6.59 1.93 7.50
C GLN A 50 -7.58 2.93 6.90
N GLY A 51 -8.77 2.44 6.55
CA GLY A 51 -9.89 3.28 6.16
C GLY A 51 -10.97 3.23 7.24
N TYR A 52 -12.23 3.37 6.82
CA TYR A 52 -13.35 3.20 7.73
C TYR A 52 -13.64 1.71 7.99
N ARG A 53 -13.79 1.35 9.28
CA ARG A 53 -14.19 0.01 9.77
C ARG A 53 -13.31 -1.15 9.27
N ILE A 54 -12.00 -0.96 9.28
CA ILE A 54 -11.04 -2.01 8.91
C ILE A 54 -9.73 -1.83 9.67
N ASP A 55 -9.18 -2.95 10.14
CA ASP A 55 -7.88 -2.96 10.81
C ASP A 55 -6.72 -2.99 9.81
N LEU A 56 -5.51 -2.67 10.26
CA LEU A 56 -4.36 -2.51 9.35
C LEU A 56 -3.92 -3.85 8.74
N ASP A 57 -3.94 -4.93 9.52
CA ASP A 57 -3.66 -6.29 9.08
C ASP A 57 -4.65 -6.74 8.01
N GLN A 58 -5.95 -6.54 8.23
CA GLN A 58 -7.00 -6.83 7.24
C GLN A 58 -6.80 -6.02 5.95
N ALA A 59 -6.42 -4.75 6.07
CA ALA A 59 -6.13 -3.91 4.92
C ALA A 59 -4.92 -4.43 4.12
N LEU A 60 -3.85 -4.87 4.80
CA LEU A 60 -2.66 -5.44 4.17
C LEU A 60 -2.99 -6.75 3.43
N ASP A 61 -3.77 -7.64 4.03
CA ASP A 61 -4.17 -8.91 3.44
C ASP A 61 -5.00 -8.72 2.17
N ILE A 62 -5.97 -7.79 2.21
CA ILE A 62 -6.79 -7.44 1.04
C ILE A 62 -5.91 -6.88 -0.08
N ILE A 63 -5.00 -5.95 0.25
CA ILE A 63 -4.09 -5.35 -0.73
C ILE A 63 -3.18 -6.42 -1.37
N LEU A 64 -2.59 -7.32 -0.58
CA LEU A 64 -1.74 -8.39 -1.09
C LEU A 64 -2.51 -9.37 -1.98
N THR A 65 -3.74 -9.69 -1.62
CA THR A 65 -4.64 -10.55 -2.40
C THR A 65 -4.97 -9.92 -3.76
N CYS A 66 -5.22 -8.61 -3.79
CA CYS A 66 -5.47 -7.86 -5.02
C CYS A 66 -4.21 -7.58 -5.85
N CYS A 67 -3.01 -7.66 -5.26
CA CYS A 67 -1.72 -7.45 -5.92
C CYS A 67 -1.14 -8.78 -6.45
N ARG A 68 -1.70 -9.29 -7.55
CA ARG A 68 -1.28 -10.57 -8.15
C ARG A 68 -0.03 -10.44 -9.03
N ARG A 69 -0.10 -9.58 -10.05
CA ARG A 69 0.95 -9.42 -11.08
C ARG A 69 1.67 -8.08 -11.01
N GLU A 70 0.92 -7.05 -10.62
CA GLU A 70 1.36 -5.66 -10.62
C GLU A 70 1.66 -5.13 -9.21
N LYS A 71 2.38 -4.00 -9.17
CA LYS A 71 2.65 -3.26 -7.93
C LYS A 71 1.37 -2.77 -7.25
N ILE A 72 0.39 -2.35 -8.04
CA ILE A 72 -0.85 -1.69 -7.61
C ILE A 72 -1.99 -2.71 -7.57
N PRO A 73 -2.88 -2.65 -6.56
CA PRO A 73 -4.04 -3.54 -6.48
C PRO A 73 -4.87 -3.50 -7.76
N GLU A 74 -5.34 -4.66 -8.20
CA GLU A 74 -6.15 -4.76 -9.42
C GLU A 74 -7.32 -3.75 -9.47
N PRO A 75 -8.13 -3.55 -8.41
CA PRO A 75 -9.24 -2.60 -8.48
C PRO A 75 -8.78 -1.16 -8.80
N LEU A 76 -7.70 -0.71 -8.17
CA LEU A 76 -7.15 0.64 -8.38
C LEU A 76 -6.51 0.78 -9.77
N ARG A 77 -5.87 -0.29 -10.25
CA ARG A 77 -5.30 -0.33 -11.61
C ARG A 77 -6.38 -0.26 -12.67
N LEU A 78 -7.46 -1.04 -12.54
CA LEU A 78 -8.58 -1.04 -13.46
C LEU A 78 -9.25 0.34 -13.49
N ALA A 79 -9.58 0.89 -12.32
CA ALA A 79 -10.14 2.24 -12.24
C ALA A 79 -9.26 3.28 -12.94
N HIS A 80 -7.93 3.21 -12.76
CA HIS A 80 -7.02 4.11 -13.46
C HIS A 80 -7.04 3.92 -14.99
N LEU A 81 -7.08 2.68 -15.49
CA LEU A 81 -7.16 2.42 -16.93
C LEU A 81 -8.45 2.97 -17.54
N GLU A 82 -9.59 2.85 -16.84
CA GLU A 82 -10.86 3.42 -17.28
C GLU A 82 -10.77 4.95 -17.41
N THR A 83 -10.12 5.64 -16.45
CA THR A 83 -9.95 7.11 -16.55
C THR A 83 -9.11 7.55 -17.74
N VAL A 84 -8.22 6.68 -18.24
CA VAL A 84 -7.36 6.98 -19.39
C VAL A 84 -8.08 6.66 -20.71
N GLN A 85 -8.98 5.67 -20.73
CA GLN A 85 -9.76 5.31 -21.93
C GLN A 85 -10.96 6.22 -22.17
N ALA A 86 -11.47 6.88 -21.13
CA ALA A 86 -12.55 7.84 -21.22
C ALA A 86 -12.10 9.25 -21.68
N LEU A 87 -10.84 9.41 -22.06
CA LEU A 87 -10.22 10.63 -22.61
C LEU A 87 -9.88 10.42 -24.09
#